data_AF-A0A6C1EI99-F1
#
_entry.id   AF-A0A6C1EI99-F1
#
_cell.length_a   1.000
_cell.length_b   1.000
_cell.length_c   1.000
_cell.angle_alpha   90.00
_cell.angle_beta   90.00
_cell.angle_gamma   90.00
#
_symmetry.space_group_name_H-M   'P 1'
#
loop_
_entity.id
_entity.type
_entity.pdbx_description
1 polymer ?
#
loop_
_entity_poly.entity_id
_entity_poly.type
_entity_poly.pdbx_seq_one_letter_code
_entity_poly.pdbx_strand_id
1 'polypeptide(L)'
;MLFSWPYPEAPIEGYWGKPTSLIDWCEENYVVSPYIAEWSNTFTNSIFLMTAFYSTYSAWRNKLETRFVLIGLGFSLVGIGSWLFHMTLQYRYQLLDELPMLYATIIPSWSIFAETQELLIKDEKKRKESSFRIQMDVV
;
A
#
# COMPACT_ATOMS: atom_id res chain seq x y z
N MET A 1 22.24 -4.72 31.31
CA MET A 1 20.87 -4.37 30.87
C MET A 1 20.51 -2.98 31.40
N LEU A 2 21.23 -1.93 30.98
CA LEU A 2 21.07 -0.57 31.52
C LEU A 2 20.17 0.34 30.67
N PHE A 3 19.67 -0.18 29.55
CA PHE A 3 18.81 0.56 28.62
C PHE A 3 17.65 -0.33 28.17
N SER A 4 16.78 -0.69 29.12
CA SER A 4 15.51 -1.36 28.82
C SER A 4 14.41 -0.67 29.64
N TRP A 5 13.44 -0.11 28.95
CA TRP A 5 12.20 0.35 29.59
C TRP A 5 11.29 -0.88 29.82
N PRO A 6 10.66 -1.03 30.99
CA PRO A 6 9.70 -2.11 31.21
C PRO A 6 8.56 -2.01 30.20
N TYR A 7 8.16 -3.15 29.63
CA TYR A 7 7.06 -3.18 28.68
C TYR A 7 5.75 -2.84 29.42
N PRO A 8 4.98 -1.82 28.98
CA PRO A 8 3.72 -1.48 29.63
C PRO A 8 2.68 -2.59 29.46
N GLU A 9 1.75 -2.67 30.40
CA GLU A 9 0.56 -3.52 30.22
C GLU A 9 -0.39 -2.91 29.19
N ALA A 10 -1.05 -3.76 28.40
CA ALA A 10 -2.02 -3.31 27.42
C ALA A 10 -3.25 -2.67 28.11
N PRO A 11 -3.66 -1.45 27.71
CA PRO A 11 -4.84 -0.81 28.25
C PRO A 11 -6.12 -1.55 27.83
N ILE A 12 -7.17 -1.40 28.65
CA ILE A 12 -8.48 -2.04 28.41
C ILE A 12 -9.18 -1.46 27.17
N GLU A 13 -8.95 -0.18 26.86
CA GLU A 13 -9.58 0.53 25.75
C GLU A 13 -8.65 1.62 25.21
N GLY A 14 -8.61 1.76 23.87
CA GLY A 14 -7.86 2.81 23.19
C GLY A 14 -8.72 4.00 22.77
N TYR A 15 -8.09 5.04 22.25
CA TYR A 15 -8.76 6.28 21.85
C TYR A 15 -9.88 6.08 20.81
N TRP A 16 -9.71 5.11 19.89
CA TRP A 16 -10.68 4.83 18.82
C TRP A 16 -11.81 3.88 19.23
N GLY A 17 -11.90 3.55 20.53
CA GLY A 17 -12.84 2.59 21.08
C GLY A 17 -12.35 1.14 20.95
N LYS A 18 -13.26 0.20 21.22
CA LYS A 18 -12.96 -1.23 21.13
C LYS A 18 -12.66 -1.66 19.68
N PRO A 19 -11.65 -2.52 19.45
CA PRO A 19 -11.42 -3.14 18.15
C PRO A 19 -12.68 -3.81 17.62
N THR A 20 -12.99 -3.56 16.35
CA THR A 20 -14.14 -4.17 15.65
C THR A 20 -13.71 -4.97 14.42
N SER A 21 -12.41 -4.95 14.10
CA SER A 21 -11.82 -5.78 13.06
C SER A 21 -12.04 -7.27 13.33
N LEU A 22 -12.07 -8.03 12.25
CA LEU A 22 -12.14 -9.49 12.32
C LEU A 22 -10.79 -10.10 12.73
N ILE A 23 -9.71 -9.35 12.51
CA ILE A 23 -8.34 -9.77 12.73
C ILE A 23 -7.64 -8.72 13.59
N ASP A 24 -6.88 -9.21 14.56
CA ASP A 24 -6.00 -8.46 15.45
C ASP A 24 -4.63 -9.16 15.38
N TRP A 25 -3.55 -8.41 15.15
CA TRP A 25 -2.23 -9.02 14.95
C TRP A 25 -1.55 -9.28 16.29
N CYS A 26 -0.30 -9.75 16.25
CA CYS A 26 0.43 -10.11 17.46
C CYS A 26 0.96 -8.91 18.26
N GLU A 27 0.97 -7.71 17.69
CA GLU A 27 1.44 -6.49 18.38
C GLU A 27 0.40 -6.03 19.40
N GLU A 28 0.82 -5.75 20.64
CA GLU A 28 -0.12 -5.35 21.68
C GLU A 28 -0.70 -3.95 21.46
N ASN A 29 -2.02 -3.88 21.59
CA ASN A 29 -2.80 -2.69 21.27
C ASN A 29 -2.60 -1.54 22.28
N TYR A 30 -2.32 -0.35 21.76
CA TYR A 30 -2.22 0.92 22.46
C TYR A 30 -1.14 0.98 23.57
N VAL A 31 -0.16 0.07 23.55
CA VAL A 31 0.91 0.00 24.56
C VAL A 31 1.87 1.19 24.47
N VAL A 32 2.25 1.60 23.26
CA VAL A 32 3.19 2.72 23.04
C VAL A 32 2.48 4.08 23.05
N SER A 33 1.25 4.14 22.56
CA SER A 33 0.45 5.37 22.46
C SER A 33 -1.03 5.07 22.57
N PRO A 34 -1.83 5.87 23.31
CA PRO A 34 -3.27 5.67 23.39
C PRO A 34 -4.01 5.98 22.06
N TYR A 35 -3.34 6.61 21.09
CA TYR A 35 -3.92 7.01 19.81
C TYR A 35 -3.65 6.03 18.66
N ILE A 36 -2.68 5.12 18.82
CA ILE A 36 -2.23 4.18 17.80
C ILE A 36 -2.28 2.78 18.41
N ALA A 37 -3.15 1.91 17.89
CA ALA A 37 -3.29 0.55 18.39
C ALA A 37 -1.98 -0.23 18.22
N GLU A 38 -1.55 -0.47 16.99
CA GLU A 38 -0.33 -1.23 16.70
C GLU A 38 0.76 -0.26 16.21
N TRP A 39 1.68 0.13 17.10
CA TRP A 39 2.61 1.23 16.85
C TRP A 39 3.61 0.92 15.74
N SER A 40 4.22 -0.25 15.77
CA SER A 40 5.25 -0.70 14.84
C SER A 40 4.63 -0.95 13.46
N ASN A 41 3.46 -1.58 13.42
CA ASN A 41 2.72 -1.80 12.18
C ASN A 41 2.28 -0.46 11.56
N THR A 42 1.80 0.50 12.35
CA THR A 42 1.42 1.84 11.84
C THR A 42 2.66 2.62 11.35
N PHE A 43 3.76 2.56 12.09
CA PHE A 43 5.00 3.27 11.73
C PHE A 43 5.61 2.74 10.44
N THR A 44 5.72 1.42 10.30
CA THR A 44 6.26 0.80 9.07
C THR A 44 5.38 1.09 7.86
N ASN A 45 4.04 1.12 8.02
CA ASN A 45 3.13 1.55 6.97
C ASN A 45 3.28 3.03 6.59
N SER A 46 3.72 3.89 7.51
CA SER A 46 4.05 5.29 7.19
C SER A 46 5.22 5.37 6.19
N ILE A 47 6.24 4.53 6.38
CA ILE A 47 7.40 4.44 5.48
C ILE A 47 6.98 3.87 4.11
N PHE A 48 6.13 2.84 4.13
CA PHE A 48 5.56 2.28 2.91
C PHE A 48 4.80 3.34 2.10
N LEU A 49 3.92 4.10 2.76
CA LEU A 49 3.15 5.17 2.15
C LEU A 49 4.05 6.28 1.57
N MET A 50 5.06 6.72 2.32
CA MET A 50 6.05 7.70 1.81
C MET A 50 6.76 7.20 0.55
N THR A 51 7.13 5.92 0.52
CA THR A 51 7.81 5.30 -0.63
C THR A 51 6.88 5.18 -1.83
N ALA A 52 5.60 4.84 -1.61
CA ALA A 52 4.59 4.76 -2.66
C ALA A 52 4.33 6.14 -3.30
N PHE A 53 4.21 7.19 -2.49
CA PHE A 53 4.09 8.57 -2.98
C PHE A 53 5.33 9.02 -3.75
N TYR A 54 6.52 8.74 -3.22
CA TYR A 54 7.78 9.06 -3.92
C TYR A 54 7.89 8.33 -5.26
N SER A 55 7.53 7.05 -5.30
CA SER A 55 7.49 6.24 -6.54
C SER A 55 6.54 6.85 -7.57
N THR A 56 5.33 7.24 -7.14
CA THR A 56 4.33 7.89 -7.99
C THR A 56 4.82 9.23 -8.52
N TYR A 57 5.41 10.05 -7.64
CA TYR A 57 5.99 11.33 -8.01
C TYR A 57 7.14 11.16 -9.01
N SER A 58 8.04 10.21 -8.76
CA SER A 58 9.15 9.89 -9.65
C SER A 58 8.66 9.44 -11.04
N ALA A 59 7.66 8.55 -11.09
CA ALA A 59 7.07 8.09 -12.34
C ALA A 59 6.46 9.24 -13.16
N TRP A 60 5.73 10.13 -12.48
CA TRP A 60 5.14 11.31 -13.11
C TRP A 60 6.20 12.30 -13.60
N ARG A 61 7.22 12.61 -12.77
CA ARG A 61 8.29 13.57 -13.12
C ARG A 61 9.16 13.10 -14.28
N ASN A 62 9.44 11.80 -14.35
CA ASN A 62 10.20 11.19 -15.42
C ASN A 62 9.37 10.87 -16.67
N LYS A 63 8.06 11.22 -16.67
CA LYS A 63 7.13 10.95 -17.78
C LYS A 63 7.11 9.48 -18.18
N LEU A 64 7.18 8.60 -17.17
CA LEU A 64 6.97 7.17 -17.40
C LEU A 64 5.53 6.93 -17.89
N GLU A 65 5.31 5.75 -18.45
CA GLU A 65 3.99 5.34 -18.92
C GLU A 65 2.96 5.39 -17.78
N THR A 66 1.72 5.73 -18.12
CA THR A 66 0.61 5.91 -17.18
C THR A 66 0.41 4.73 -16.24
N ARG A 67 0.71 3.50 -16.69
CA ARG A 67 0.65 2.28 -15.88
C ARG A 67 1.48 2.38 -14.59
N PHE A 68 2.67 2.97 -14.63
CA PHE A 68 3.52 3.12 -13.44
C PHE A 68 2.95 4.13 -12.44
N VAL A 69 2.32 5.19 -12.93
CA VAL A 69 1.64 6.18 -12.08
C VAL A 69 0.44 5.54 -11.39
N LEU A 70 -0.38 4.76 -12.12
CA LEU A 70 -1.51 4.04 -11.55
C LEU A 70 -1.11 2.99 -10.52
N ILE A 71 -0.02 2.25 -10.77
CA ILE A 71 0.55 1.30 -9.81
C ILE A 71 0.94 2.04 -8.52
N GLY A 72 1.63 3.17 -8.64
CA GLY A 72 2.02 3.99 -7.49
C GLY A 72 0.82 4.53 -6.69
N LEU A 73 -0.23 5.00 -7.38
CA LEU A 73 -1.47 5.44 -6.75
C LEU A 73 -2.20 4.29 -6.05
N GLY A 74 -2.25 3.11 -6.67
CA GLY A 74 -2.83 1.90 -6.08
C GLY A 74 -2.12 1.50 -4.78
N PHE A 75 -0.78 1.47 -4.78
CA PHE A 75 -0.01 1.20 -3.55
C PHE A 75 -0.12 2.30 -2.51
N SER A 76 -0.27 3.57 -2.92
CA SER A 76 -0.52 4.66 -1.97
C SER A 76 -1.86 4.48 -1.26
N LEU A 77 -2.89 4.02 -1.97
CA LEU A 77 -4.20 3.69 -1.38
C LEU A 77 -4.10 2.53 -0.39
N VAL A 78 -3.37 1.46 -0.74
CA VAL A 78 -3.07 0.35 0.18
C VAL A 78 -2.40 0.88 1.45
N GLY A 79 -1.34 1.68 1.32
CA GLY A 79 -0.61 2.21 2.47
C GLY A 79 -1.46 3.09 3.39
N ILE A 80 -2.38 3.88 2.83
CA ILE A 80 -3.36 4.65 3.62
C ILE A 80 -4.31 3.71 4.37
N GLY A 81 -4.80 2.66 3.70
CA GLY A 81 -5.64 1.63 4.28
C GLY A 81 -4.98 0.92 5.45
N SER A 82 -3.79 0.36 5.22
CA SER A 82 -2.99 -0.34 6.25
C SER A 82 -2.68 0.59 7.42
N TRP A 83 -2.26 1.84 7.15
CA TRP A 83 -1.96 2.80 8.22
C TRP A 83 -3.18 3.09 9.10
N LEU A 84 -4.34 3.34 8.49
CA LEU A 84 -5.59 3.60 9.24
C LEU A 84 -6.08 2.35 9.97
N PHE A 85 -5.92 1.17 9.37
CA PHE A 85 -6.30 -0.09 9.98
C PHE A 85 -5.47 -0.35 11.25
N HIS A 86 -4.15 -0.36 11.15
CA HIS A 86 -3.27 -0.62 12.30
C HIS A 86 -3.31 0.49 13.36
N MET A 87 -3.67 1.72 12.99
CA MET A 87 -3.87 2.80 13.96
C MET A 87 -5.13 2.59 14.82
N THR A 88 -6.19 1.99 14.27
CA THR A 88 -7.54 2.06 14.86
C THR A 88 -8.19 0.71 15.15
N LEU A 89 -7.80 -0.35 14.45
CA LEU A 89 -8.42 -1.69 14.44
C LEU A 89 -9.94 -1.69 14.22
N GLN A 90 -10.42 -0.80 13.34
CA GLN A 90 -11.82 -0.76 12.98
C GLN A 90 -12.10 -1.50 11.68
N TYR A 91 -13.21 -2.24 11.64
CA TYR A 91 -13.61 -3.06 10.49
C TYR A 91 -13.65 -2.28 9.16
N ARG A 92 -14.11 -1.03 9.19
CA ARG A 92 -14.14 -0.17 7.99
C ARG A 92 -12.76 0.08 7.37
N TYR A 93 -11.72 0.16 8.18
CA TYR A 93 -10.36 0.36 7.71
C TYR A 93 -9.67 -0.94 7.37
N GLN A 94 -10.07 -2.06 7.99
CA GLN A 94 -9.67 -3.39 7.52
C GLN A 94 -10.10 -3.61 6.06
N LEU A 95 -11.33 -3.23 5.71
CA LEU A 95 -11.78 -3.27 4.31
C LEU A 95 -10.97 -2.35 3.40
N LEU A 96 -10.54 -1.19 3.90
CA LEU A 96 -9.69 -0.25 3.17
C LEU A 96 -8.25 -0.74 3.02
N ASP A 97 -7.80 -1.68 3.85
CA ASP A 97 -6.51 -2.33 3.71
C ASP A 97 -6.61 -3.51 2.72
N GLU A 98 -7.49 -4.46 2.99
CA GLU A 98 -7.59 -5.72 2.23
C GLU A 98 -8.12 -5.56 0.81
N LEU A 99 -9.16 -4.75 0.59
CA LEU A 99 -9.76 -4.65 -0.75
C LEU A 99 -8.84 -3.93 -1.75
N PRO A 100 -8.21 -2.78 -1.40
CA PRO A 100 -7.24 -2.16 -2.29
C PRO A 100 -6.03 -3.03 -2.61
N MET A 101 -5.59 -3.92 -1.71
CA MET A 101 -4.53 -4.88 -2.04
C MET A 101 -4.92 -5.78 -3.22
N LEU A 102 -6.16 -6.26 -3.25
CA LEU A 102 -6.68 -7.06 -4.37
C LEU A 102 -6.78 -6.25 -5.66
N TYR A 103 -7.31 -5.02 -5.60
CA TYR A 103 -7.48 -4.20 -6.81
C TYR A 103 -6.15 -3.65 -7.35
N ALA A 104 -5.27 -3.18 -6.46
CA ALA A 104 -4.00 -2.58 -6.84
C ALA A 104 -3.04 -3.59 -7.47
N THR A 105 -3.14 -4.89 -7.13
CA THR A 105 -2.30 -5.95 -7.70
C THR A 105 -2.70 -6.36 -9.12
N ILE A 106 -3.90 -6.03 -9.57
CA ILE A 106 -4.35 -6.31 -10.96
C ILE A 106 -3.53 -5.50 -11.96
N ILE A 107 -3.24 -4.23 -11.69
CA ILE A 107 -2.52 -3.32 -12.59
C ILE A 107 -1.06 -3.76 -12.86
N PRO A 108 -0.21 -4.03 -11.84
CA PRO A 108 1.14 -4.53 -12.07
C PRO A 108 1.13 -5.94 -12.68
N SER A 109 0.16 -6.80 -12.33
CA SER A 109 0.00 -8.10 -12.96
C SER A 109 -0.23 -7.95 -14.47
N TRP A 110 -1.21 -7.12 -14.86
CA TRP A 110 -1.46 -6.79 -16.26
C TRP A 110 -0.23 -6.17 -16.94
N SER A 111 0.47 -5.26 -16.27
CA SER A 111 1.68 -4.62 -16.79
C SER A 111 2.77 -5.63 -17.16
N ILE A 112 2.98 -6.65 -16.34
CA ILE A 112 3.97 -7.72 -16.60
C ILE A 112 3.56 -8.55 -17.83
N PHE A 113 2.28 -8.92 -17.94
CA PHE A 113 1.80 -9.67 -19.10
C PHE A 113 1.89 -8.84 -20.39
N ALA A 114 1.52 -7.56 -20.34
CA ALA A 114 1.64 -6.65 -21.47
C ALA A 114 3.10 -6.51 -21.94
N GLU A 115 4.04 -6.29 -21.02
CA GLU A 115 5.47 -6.22 -21.31
C GLU A 115 5.98 -7.51 -21.98
N THR A 116 5.56 -8.67 -21.47
CA THR A 116 5.95 -9.97 -22.04
C THR A 116 5.50 -10.10 -23.50
N GLN A 117 4.29 -9.63 -23.83
CA GLN A 117 3.80 -9.63 -25.21
C GLN A 117 4.59 -8.69 -26.11
N GLU A 118 4.93 -7.49 -25.63
CA GLU A 118 5.72 -6.51 -26.39
C GLU A 118 7.13 -7.01 -26.72
N LEU A 119 7.77 -7.71 -25.78
CA LEU A 119 9.10 -8.28 -25.98
C LEU A 119 9.12 -9.40 -27.04
N LEU A 120 7.99 -10.08 -27.28
CA LEU A 120 7.88 -11.08 -28.35
C LEU A 120 7.78 -10.44 -29.75
N ILE A 121 7.44 -9.15 -29.84
CA ILE A 121 7.37 -8.42 -31.10
C ILE A 121 8.79 -8.05 -31.54
N LYS A 122 9.33 -8.81 -32.50
CA LYS A 122 10.66 -8.57 -33.09
C LYS A 122 10.73 -7.30 -33.93
N ASP A 123 9.61 -6.86 -34.49
CA ASP A 123 9.54 -5.66 -35.33
C ASP A 123 9.42 -4.41 -34.45
N GLU A 124 10.42 -3.53 -34.52
CA GLU A 124 10.50 -2.35 -33.66
C GLU A 124 9.32 -1.38 -33.86
N LYS A 125 8.83 -1.25 -35.10
CA LYS A 125 7.74 -0.34 -35.44
C LYS A 125 6.42 -0.86 -34.83
N LYS A 126 6.13 -2.15 -34.99
CA LYS A 126 4.98 -2.81 -34.36
C LYS A 126 5.04 -2.77 -32.84
N ARG A 127 6.24 -2.88 -32.25
CA ARG A 127 6.43 -2.78 -30.80
C ARG A 127 6.09 -1.38 -30.28
N LYS A 128 6.56 -0.33 -30.95
CA LYS A 128 6.21 1.07 -30.61
C LYS A 128 4.72 1.35 -30.75
N GLU A 129 4.08 0.82 -31.80
CA GLU A 129 2.62 0.92 -31.98
C GLU A 129 1.85 0.20 -30.86
N SER A 130 2.31 -0.99 -30.44
CA SER A 130 1.73 -1.75 -29.32
C SER A 130 1.81 -1.02 -27.99
N SER A 131 2.99 -0.50 -27.62
CA SER A 131 3.19 0.25 -26.36
C SER A 131 2.35 1.52 -26.30
N PHE A 132 2.25 2.25 -27.42
CA PHE A 132 1.36 3.42 -27.50
C PHE A 132 -0.12 3.04 -27.28
N ARG A 133 -0.57 1.92 -27.86
CA ARG A 133 -1.94 1.42 -27.69
C ARG A 133 -2.22 1.00 -26.24
N ILE A 134 -1.29 0.28 -25.62
CA ILE A 134 -1.36 -0.14 -24.22
C ILE A 134 -1.44 1.05 -23.28
N GLN A 135 -0.73 2.14 -23.58
CA GLN A 135 -0.81 3.38 -22.81
C GLN A 135 -2.16 4.10 -22.96
N MET A 136 -2.83 3.95 -24.11
CA MET A 136 -4.17 4.50 -24.38
C MET A 136 -5.30 3.66 -23.76
N ASP A 137 -5.16 2.34 -23.73
CA ASP A 137 -6.18 1.40 -23.21
C ASP A 137 -6.36 1.52 -21.67
N VAL A 138 -5.45 2.23 -20.99
CA VAL A 138 -5.44 2.46 -19.53
C VAL A 138 -6.14 3.77 -19.11
N VAL A 139 -6.49 4.64 -20.06
CA VAL A 139 -7.12 5.96 -19.80
C VAL A 139 -8.60 5.95 -20.14
#